data_AF-A0AAV0XK40-F1
#
_entry.id   AF-A0AAV0XK40-F1
#
_cell.length_a   1.000
_cell.length_b   1.000
_cell.length_c   1.000
_cell.angle_alpha   90.00
_cell.angle_beta   90.00
_cell.angle_gamma   90.00
#
_symmetry.space_group_name_H-M   'P 1'
#
loop_
_entity.id
_entity.type
_entity.pdbx_description
1 polymer ?
#
loop_
_entity_poly.entity_id
_entity_poly.type
_entity_poly.pdbx_seq_one_letter_code
_entity_poly.pdbx_strand_id
1 'polypeptide(L)'
;MQNNELKNNLAYILANFCFLVEVIKKLETSNLTLVESLEIVENAANTLSEVQGESGVIIKNKLNYVLAKNVGLQHIKTIRNILLNTNENNQWILNLHHLIYQI
;
A
#
# COMPACT_ATOMS: atom_id res chain seq x y z
N MET A 1 -4.38 -41.58 -3.94
CA MET A 1 -3.49 -40.77 -3.07
C MET A 1 -3.93 -39.33 -3.21
N GLN A 2 -4.38 -38.68 -2.13
CA GLN A 2 -4.65 -37.24 -2.17
C GLN A 2 -3.32 -36.53 -2.47
N ASN A 3 -3.32 -35.62 -3.44
CA ASN A 3 -2.14 -34.86 -3.79
C ASN A 3 -1.89 -33.84 -2.67
N ASN A 4 -1.11 -34.25 -1.66
CA ASN A 4 -0.81 -33.45 -0.47
C ASN A 4 -0.12 -32.12 -0.83
N GLU A 5 0.63 -32.09 -1.92
CA GLU A 5 1.25 -30.87 -2.44
C GLU A 5 0.18 -29.87 -2.93
N LEU A 6 -0.81 -30.35 -3.70
CA LEU A 6 -1.94 -29.52 -4.12
C LEU A 6 -2.70 -28.95 -2.91
N LYS A 7 -2.95 -29.77 -1.88
CA LYS A 7 -3.63 -29.32 -0.66
C LYS A 7 -2.83 -28.23 0.07
N ASN A 8 -1.51 -28.40 0.18
CA ASN A 8 -0.63 -27.42 0.83
C ASN A 8 -0.56 -26.11 0.03
N ASN A 9 -0.49 -26.20 -1.31
CA ASN A 9 -0.48 -25.01 -2.17
C ASN A 9 -1.79 -24.23 -2.06
N LEU A 10 -2.95 -24.91 -2.04
CA LEU A 10 -4.24 -24.27 -1.84
C LEU A 10 -4.35 -23.61 -0.46
N ALA A 11 -3.92 -24.29 0.60
CA ALA A 11 -3.89 -23.72 1.94
C ALA A 11 -2.99 -22.47 2.02
N TYR A 12 -1.83 -22.51 1.39
CA TYR A 12 -0.91 -21.37 1.32
C TYR A 12 -1.53 -20.19 0.57
N ILE A 13 -2.18 -20.43 -0.57
CA ILE A 13 -2.86 -19.37 -1.34
C ILE A 13 -3.97 -18.73 -0.52
N LEU A 14 -4.80 -19.55 0.12
CA LEU A 14 -5.92 -19.07 0.96
C LEU A 14 -5.41 -18.23 2.14
N ALA A 15 -4.37 -18.69 2.83
CA ALA A 15 -3.84 -18.01 4.00
C ALA A 15 -3.19 -16.66 3.66
N ASN A 16 -2.51 -16.55 2.52
CA ASN A 16 -1.67 -15.40 2.21
C ASN A 16 -2.28 -14.41 1.20
N PHE A 17 -3.20 -14.83 0.33
CA PHE A 17 -3.64 -14.00 -0.81
C PHE A 17 -5.15 -13.77 -0.89
N CYS A 18 -5.95 -14.45 -0.08
CA CYS A 18 -7.42 -14.30 -0.12
C CYS A 18 -7.86 -12.84 0.15
N PHE A 19 -7.12 -12.12 1.00
CA PHE A 19 -7.39 -10.72 1.34
C PHE A 19 -7.35 -9.78 0.12
N LEU A 20 -6.61 -10.11 -0.94
CA LEU A 20 -6.53 -9.28 -2.15
C LEU A 20 -7.89 -9.13 -2.83
N VAL A 21 -8.74 -10.16 -2.75
CA VAL A 21 -10.10 -10.11 -3.30
C VAL A 21 -10.91 -9.02 -2.61
N GLU A 22 -10.78 -8.89 -1.30
CA GLU A 22 -11.48 -7.87 -0.52
C GLU A 22 -10.91 -6.48 -0.79
N VAL A 23 -9.58 -6.36 -0.88
CA VAL A 23 -8.90 -5.10 -1.23
C VAL A 23 -9.36 -4.58 -2.59
N ILE A 24 -9.36 -5.44 -3.62
CA ILE A 24 -9.77 -5.06 -4.97
C ILE A 24 -11.23 -4.64 -4.98
N LYS A 25 -12.12 -5.43 -4.37
CA LYS A 25 -13.55 -5.08 -4.26
C LYS A 25 -13.76 -3.72 -3.58
N LYS A 26 -13.03 -3.42 -2.51
CA LYS A 26 -13.09 -2.11 -1.84
C LYS A 26 -12.66 -0.99 -2.78
N LEU A 27 -11.54 -1.16 -3.49
CA LEU A 27 -11.05 -0.16 -4.45
C LEU A 27 -11.98 0.03 -5.66
N GLU A 28 -12.79 -0.97 -6.01
CA GLU A 28 -13.80 -0.87 -7.07
C GLU A 28 -15.08 -0.15 -6.62
N THR A 29 -15.32 0.01 -5.31
CA THR A 29 -16.49 0.75 -4.84
C THR A 29 -16.33 2.25 -5.03
N SER A 30 -17.39 2.90 -5.50
CA SER A 30 -17.48 4.36 -5.51
C SER A 30 -17.57 4.89 -4.08
N ASN A 31 -17.09 6.13 -3.86
CA ASN A 31 -17.15 6.87 -2.58
C ASN A 31 -15.95 6.71 -1.61
N LEU A 32 -14.80 6.20 -2.09
CA LEU A 32 -13.54 6.33 -1.36
C LEU A 32 -12.87 7.68 -1.65
N THR A 33 -12.36 8.34 -0.62
CA THR A 33 -11.47 9.48 -0.79
C THR A 33 -10.12 9.03 -1.35
N LEU A 34 -9.33 9.98 -1.84
CA LEU A 34 -7.96 9.72 -2.26
C LEU A 34 -7.10 9.15 -1.11
N VAL A 35 -7.28 9.68 0.10
CA VAL A 35 -6.52 9.26 1.29
C VAL A 35 -6.81 7.79 1.60
N GLU A 36 -8.09 7.44 1.73
CA GLU A 36 -8.53 6.07 2.03
C GLU A 36 -8.09 5.09 0.95
N SER A 37 -8.23 5.47 -0.33
CA SER A 37 -7.82 4.64 -1.46
C SER A 37 -6.32 4.32 -1.42
N LEU A 38 -5.47 5.31 -1.11
CA LEU A 38 -4.04 5.11 -0.99
C LEU A 38 -3.65 4.29 0.24
N GLU A 39 -4.34 4.49 1.36
CA GLU A 39 -4.13 3.70 2.58
C GLU A 39 -4.45 2.22 2.35
N ILE A 40 -5.53 1.90 1.64
CA ILE A 40 -5.88 0.53 1.24
C ILE A 40 -4.76 -0.10 0.40
N VAL A 41 -4.23 0.63 -0.58
CA VAL A 41 -3.13 0.16 -1.43
C VAL A 41 -1.85 -0.06 -0.62
N GLU A 42 -1.51 0.88 0.28
CA GLU A 42 -0.31 0.81 1.12
C GLU A 42 -0.38 -0.36 2.11
N ASN A 43 -1.53 -0.55 2.76
CA ASN A 43 -1.76 -1.68 3.65
C ASN A 43 -1.66 -3.02 2.90
N ALA A 44 -2.24 -3.12 1.70
CA ALA A 44 -2.12 -4.33 0.88
C ALA A 44 -0.67 -4.62 0.46
N ALA A 45 0.10 -3.59 0.11
CA ALA A 45 1.51 -3.72 -0.20
C ALA A 45 2.32 -4.18 1.02
N ASN A 46 2.04 -3.64 2.20
CA ASN A 46 2.69 -4.05 3.45
C ASN A 46 2.40 -5.52 3.77
N THR A 47 1.13 -5.95 3.73
CA THR A 47 0.76 -7.36 3.93
C THR A 47 1.45 -8.29 2.94
N LEU A 48 1.52 -7.94 1.65
CA LEU A 48 2.26 -8.73 0.65
C LEU A 48 3.76 -8.79 0.93
N SER A 49 4.33 -7.75 1.53
CA SER A 49 5.77 -7.70 1.86
C SER A 49 6.16 -8.58 3.04
N GLU A 50 5.19 -8.96 3.87
CA GLU A 50 5.36 -9.81 5.06
C GLU A 50 5.22 -11.31 4.77
N VAL A 51 4.75 -11.67 3.56
CA VAL A 51 4.61 -13.08 3.14
C VAL A 51 5.97 -13.77 3.16
N GLN A 52 6.04 -14.88 3.89
CA GLN A 52 7.28 -15.63 4.12
C GLN A 52 7.47 -16.78 3.12
N GLY A 53 8.71 -17.26 3.03
CA GLY A 53 9.12 -18.40 2.19
C GLY A 53 9.49 -17.99 0.75
N GLU A 54 9.85 -18.98 -0.06
CA GLU A 54 10.32 -18.77 -1.44
C GLU A 54 9.29 -18.02 -2.30
N SER A 55 8.01 -18.43 -2.21
CA SER A 55 6.90 -17.73 -2.86
C SER A 55 6.77 -16.28 -2.39
N GLY A 56 6.98 -16.00 -1.09
CA GLY A 56 6.98 -14.66 -0.55
C GLY A 56 8.07 -13.77 -1.15
N VAL A 57 9.28 -14.29 -1.34
CA VAL A 57 10.37 -13.58 -2.03
C VAL A 57 9.99 -13.23 -3.47
N ILE A 58 9.41 -14.18 -4.21
CA ILE A 58 8.94 -13.96 -5.59
C ILE A 58 7.88 -12.85 -5.63
N ILE A 59 6.91 -12.90 -4.71
CA ILE A 59 5.83 -11.90 -4.62
C ILE A 59 6.38 -10.52 -4.26
N LYS A 60 7.29 -10.42 -3.30
CA LYS A 60 7.93 -9.15 -2.93
C LYS A 60 8.67 -8.51 -4.09
N ASN A 61 9.41 -9.30 -4.86
CA ASN A 61 10.10 -8.82 -6.06
C ASN A 61 9.11 -8.32 -7.12
N LYS A 62 8.02 -9.06 -7.34
CA LYS A 62 6.96 -8.65 -8.28
C LYS A 62 6.27 -7.37 -7.81
N LEU A 63 5.94 -7.25 -6.52
CA LEU A 63 5.34 -6.07 -5.92
C LEU A 63 6.22 -4.85 -6.15
N ASN A 64 7.49 -4.93 -5.78
CA ASN A 64 8.46 -3.84 -5.98
C ASN A 64 8.55 -3.42 -7.45
N TYR A 65 8.59 -4.39 -8.37
CA TYR A 65 8.60 -4.11 -9.80
C TYR A 65 7.34 -3.36 -10.26
N VAL A 66 6.16 -3.82 -9.83
CA VAL A 66 4.87 -3.19 -10.21
C VAL A 66 4.78 -1.78 -9.64
N LEU A 67 5.12 -1.58 -8.37
CA LEU A 67 5.10 -0.26 -7.72
C LEU A 67 6.09 0.71 -8.38
N ALA A 68 7.30 0.26 -8.72
CA ALA A 68 8.31 1.09 -9.37
C ALA A 68 7.89 1.50 -10.80
N LYS A 69 7.18 0.62 -11.53
CA LYS A 69 6.67 0.94 -12.88
C LYS A 69 5.45 1.85 -12.85
N ASN A 70 4.71 1.88 -11.74
CA ASN A 70 3.52 2.72 -11.59
C ASN A 70 3.90 4.13 -11.11
N VAL A 71 4.56 4.91 -11.98
CA VAL A 71 4.98 6.29 -11.66
C VAL A 71 3.80 7.20 -11.28
N GLY A 72 2.61 6.93 -11.82
CA GLY A 72 1.38 7.65 -11.48
C GLY A 72 1.02 7.54 -9.99
N LEU A 73 1.28 6.38 -9.36
CA LEU A 73 1.07 6.21 -7.92
C LEU A 73 1.90 7.21 -7.10
N GLN A 74 3.13 7.52 -7.51
CA GLN A 74 3.99 8.48 -6.79
C GLN A 74 3.45 9.92 -6.90
N HIS A 75 2.96 10.31 -8.08
CA HIS A 75 2.30 11.60 -8.26
C HIS A 75 1.04 11.70 -7.39
N ILE A 76 0.23 10.64 -7.34
CA ILE A 76 -1.00 10.59 -6.56
C ILE A 76 -0.70 10.65 -5.05
N LYS A 77 0.35 9.98 -4.56
CA LYS A 77 0.84 10.12 -3.17
C LYS A 77 1.29 11.55 -2.86
N THR A 78 1.93 12.21 -3.81
CA THR A 78 2.34 13.62 -3.66
C THR A 78 1.13 14.53 -3.50
N ILE A 79 0.09 14.34 -4.32
CA ILE A 79 -1.18 15.08 -4.20
C ILE A 79 -1.82 14.86 -2.83
N ARG A 80 -1.89 13.59 -2.35
CA ARG A 80 -2.37 13.29 -1.00
C ARG A 80 -1.60 14.08 0.07
N ASN A 81 -0.27 14.08 0.01
CA ASN A 81 0.54 14.75 1.02
C ASN A 81 0.35 16.28 1.00
N ILE A 82 0.12 16.88 -0.18
CA ILE A 82 -0.25 18.29 -0.29
C ILE A 82 -1.61 18.54 0.38
N LEU A 83 -2.62 17.72 0.08
CA LEU A 83 -3.97 17.84 0.66
C LEU A 83 -3.98 17.69 2.18
N LEU A 84 -3.13 16.81 2.72
CA LEU A 84 -2.99 16.59 4.16
C LEU A 84 -2.05 17.60 4.83
N ASN A 85 -1.42 18.49 4.07
CA ASN A 85 -0.36 19.39 4.54
C ASN A 85 0.80 18.63 5.24
N THR A 86 1.09 17.41 4.80
CA THR A 86 2.14 16.53 5.35
C THR A 86 3.36 16.44 4.44
N ASN A 87 3.47 17.31 3.44
CA ASN A 87 4.68 17.36 2.63
C ASN A 87 5.85 17.86 3.52
N GLU A 88 7.00 17.20 3.44
CA GLU A 88 8.20 17.59 4.20
C GLU A 88 8.72 18.98 3.78
N ASN A 89 8.31 19.42 2.59
CA ASN A 89 8.58 20.75 2.06
C ASN A 89 7.73 21.85 2.70
N ASN A 90 6.83 21.57 3.64
CA ASN A 90 6.01 22.57 4.35
C ASN A 90 6.50 22.77 5.79
N GLN A 91 7.62 22.14 6.16
CA GLN A 91 8.27 22.35 7.45
C GLN A 91 8.66 23.82 7.67
N TRP A 92 9.00 24.55 6.60
CA TRP A 92 9.23 25.99 6.68
C TRP A 92 7.96 26.77 7.04
N ILE A 93 6.77 26.33 6.60
CA ILE A 93 5.49 26.96 6.93
C ILE A 93 5.16 26.74 8.42
N LEU A 94 5.34 25.51 8.90
CA LEU A 94 5.18 25.16 10.33
C LEU A 94 6.17 25.93 11.22
N ASN A 95 7.43 26.06 10.79
CA ASN A 95 8.45 26.81 11.50
C ASN A 95 8.16 28.32 11.54
N LEU A 96 7.61 28.89 10.45
CA LEU A 96 7.16 30.28 10.40
C LEU A 96 5.97 30.55 11.31
N HIS A 97 4.98 29.64 11.33
CA HIS A 97 3.87 29.72 12.28
C HIS A 97 4.42 29.72 13.70
N HIS A 98 5.32 28.81 14.07
CA HIS A 98 5.88 28.77 15.41
C HIS A 98 6.63 30.05 15.82
N LEU A 99 7.39 30.65 14.89
CA LEU A 99 8.15 31.88 15.14
C LEU A 99 7.25 33.10 15.37
N ILE A 100 6.12 33.20 14.66
CA ILE A 100 5.18 34.32 14.78
C ILE A 100 4.51 34.38 16.17
N TYR A 101 4.36 33.24 16.86
CA TYR A 101 3.77 33.18 18.21
C TYR A 101 4.81 33.27 19.34
N GLN A 102 6.10 33.44 19.02
CA GLN A 102 7.19 33.60 19.97
C GLN A 102 7.77 35.02 20.03
N ILE A 103 7.25 35.94 19.20
CA ILE A 103 7.56 37.38 19.18
C ILE A 103 6.36 38.13 19.75
#